data_AF-A0A024TYZ4-F1
#
_entry.id   AF-A0A024TYZ4-F1
#
_cell.length_a   1.000
_cell.length_b   1.000
_cell.length_c   1.000
_cell.angle_alpha   90.00
_cell.angle_beta   90.00
_cell.angle_gamma   90.00
#
_symmetry.space_group_name_H-M   'P 1'
#
loop_
_entity.id
_entity.type
_entity.pdbx_description
1 polymer ?
#
loop_
_entity_poly.entity_id
_entity_poly.type
_entity_poly.pdbx_seq_one_letter_code
_entity_poly.pdbx_strand_id
1 'polypeptide(L)'
;MYDAPFSHKTNTASLAQLDQCIVQLLLHASTLGPVFVLCENGASYIETLCAACLPGCAQLFSSPQHYARIQLICAATALTPAWHGQILQMICTQRLPASASYGLVVVGGEGLRRGCQELASHAHVVLPKVLKVADSSAASMPAILHRLVGVGKQLGALLAYRDPLDLSI
;
A
#
# COMPACT_ATOMS: atom_id res chain seq x y z
N MET A 1 35.78 7.29 10.79
CA MET A 1 35.86 6.39 9.63
C MET A 1 35.32 5.05 10.11
N TYR A 2 34.00 4.84 9.99
CA TYR A 2 33.35 3.58 10.37
C TYR A 2 32.26 3.27 9.34
N ASP A 3 32.21 1.98 9.00
CA ASP A 3 31.55 1.24 7.95
C ASP A 3 30.29 1.81 7.27
N ALA A 4 30.31 1.82 5.94
CA ALA A 4 29.13 1.91 5.10
C ALA A 4 28.39 0.56 5.10
N PRO A 5 27.11 0.48 5.53
CA PRO A 5 26.40 -0.78 5.65
C PRO A 5 25.62 -1.08 4.37
N PHE A 6 26.29 -1.26 3.23
CA PHE A 6 25.65 -1.75 2.00
C PHE A 6 26.57 -2.69 1.23
N SER A 7 27.13 -3.68 1.92
CA SER A 7 27.76 -4.85 1.29
C SER A 7 26.81 -6.05 1.31
N HIS A 8 25.67 -5.89 0.65
CA HIS A 8 24.95 -7.01 0.05
C HIS A 8 24.88 -6.63 -1.42
N LYS A 9 25.32 -7.49 -2.35
CA LYS A 9 25.09 -7.30 -3.79
C LYS A 9 23.58 -7.32 -4.03
N THR A 10 22.91 -6.21 -3.80
CA THR A 10 21.49 -6.05 -4.11
C THR A 10 21.40 -6.10 -5.63
N ASN A 11 20.79 -7.17 -6.15
CA ASN A 11 20.70 -7.39 -7.59
C ASN A 11 19.89 -6.25 -8.20
N THR A 12 20.57 -5.29 -8.82
CA THR A 12 19.97 -4.04 -9.34
C THR A 12 18.85 -4.33 -10.33
N ALA A 13 18.95 -5.42 -11.09
CA ALA A 13 17.89 -5.91 -11.97
C ALA A 13 16.62 -6.32 -11.20
N SER A 14 16.76 -6.97 -10.04
CA SER A 14 15.62 -7.38 -9.22
C SER A 14 14.92 -6.18 -8.56
N LEU A 15 15.69 -5.15 -8.16
CA LEU A 15 15.12 -3.91 -7.65
C LEU A 15 14.39 -3.12 -8.74
N ALA A 16 14.97 -3.02 -9.94
CA ALA A 16 14.31 -2.38 -11.08
C ALA A 16 13.00 -3.09 -11.46
N GLN A 17 13.01 -4.43 -11.44
CA GLN A 17 11.79 -5.21 -11.68
C GLN A 17 10.74 -4.99 -10.58
N LEU A 18 11.16 -4.95 -9.32
CA LEU A 18 10.28 -4.65 -8.19
C LEU A 18 9.64 -3.27 -8.34
N ASP A 19 10.46 -2.26 -8.61
CA ASP A 19 10.03 -0.88 -8.84
C ASP A 19 8.98 -0.80 -9.95
N GLN A 20 9.26 -1.42 -11.10
CA GLN A 20 8.33 -1.47 -12.22
C GLN A 20 7.01 -2.18 -11.84
N CYS A 21 7.06 -3.29 -11.11
CA CYS A 21 5.87 -4.00 -10.67
C CYS A 21 5.03 -3.17 -9.69
N ILE A 22 5.66 -2.46 -8.75
CA ILE A 22 4.94 -1.57 -7.82
C ILE A 22 4.27 -0.44 -8.60
N VAL A 23 5.01 0.25 -9.49
CA VAL A 23 4.45 1.34 -10.30
C VAL A 23 3.28 0.86 -11.14
N GLN A 24 3.40 -0.28 -11.83
CA GLN A 24 2.32 -0.84 -12.64
C GLN A 24 1.09 -1.20 -11.80
N LEU A 25 1.30 -1.79 -10.63
CA LEU A 25 0.22 -2.12 -9.71
C LEU A 25 -0.54 -0.86 -9.26
N LEU A 26 0.18 0.17 -8.83
CA LEU A 26 -0.42 1.42 -8.35
C LEU A 26 -1.15 2.16 -9.47
N LEU A 27 -0.57 2.22 -10.67
CA LEU A 27 -1.22 2.80 -11.84
C LEU A 27 -2.49 2.02 -12.21
N HIS A 28 -2.45 0.70 -12.23
CA HIS A 28 -3.64 -0.12 -12.48
C HIS A 28 -4.71 0.12 -11.42
N ALA A 29 -4.37 0.06 -10.13
CA ALA A 29 -5.29 0.34 -9.03
C ALA A 29 -5.92 1.73 -9.14
N SER A 30 -5.15 2.73 -9.58
CA SER A 30 -5.63 4.10 -9.76
C SER A 30 -6.69 4.27 -10.86
N THR A 31 -6.82 3.29 -11.77
CA THR A 31 -7.92 3.26 -12.74
C THR A 31 -9.25 2.79 -12.14
N LEU A 32 -9.19 2.12 -10.98
CA LEU A 32 -10.34 1.56 -10.29
C LEU A 32 -10.86 2.49 -9.18
N GLY A 33 -10.00 3.36 -8.65
CA GLY A 33 -10.35 4.36 -7.64
C GLY A 33 -9.13 5.03 -7.03
N PRO A 34 -9.31 5.91 -6.02
CA PRO A 34 -8.21 6.50 -5.28
C PRO A 34 -7.37 5.42 -4.57
N VAL A 35 -6.05 5.57 -4.62
CA VAL A 35 -5.07 4.66 -4.02
C VAL A 35 -4.30 5.39 -2.94
N PHE A 36 -4.20 4.77 -1.77
CA PHE A 36 -3.43 5.28 -0.64
C PHE A 36 -2.32 4.28 -0.29
N VAL A 37 -1.07 4.72 -0.34
CA VAL A 37 0.11 3.94 0.04
C VAL A 37 0.52 4.39 1.43
N LEU A 38 0.45 3.48 2.41
CA LEU A 38 0.83 3.77 3.78
C LEU A 38 2.26 3.32 4.03
N CYS A 39 3.08 4.23 4.56
CA CYS A 39 4.44 3.94 4.98
C CYS A 39 4.60 4.19 6.48
N GLU A 40 5.10 3.19 7.17
CA GLU A 40 5.36 3.18 8.61
C GLU A 40 6.59 4.02 9.02
N ASN A 41 7.41 4.43 8.05
CA ASN A 41 8.53 5.33 8.24
C ASN A 41 8.19 6.77 7.85
N GLY A 42 9.03 7.71 8.29
CA GLY A 42 8.90 9.13 7.95
C GLY A 42 9.13 9.44 6.47
N ALA A 43 8.53 10.53 5.99
CA ALA A 43 8.56 10.93 4.59
C ALA A 43 9.99 11.06 4.04
N SER A 44 10.90 11.71 4.77
CA SER A 44 12.30 11.88 4.35
C SER A 44 13.03 10.55 4.13
N TYR A 45 12.75 9.55 4.97
CA TYR A 45 13.33 8.22 4.82
C TYR A 45 12.78 7.53 3.57
N ILE A 46 11.47 7.57 3.35
CA ILE A 46 10.83 6.95 2.18
C ILE A 46 11.27 7.63 0.88
N GLU A 47 11.35 8.96 0.86
CA GLU A 47 11.85 9.72 -0.30
C GLU A 47 13.28 9.31 -0.64
N THR A 48 14.16 9.22 0.37
CA THR A 48 15.55 8.80 0.18
C THR A 48 15.64 7.36 -0.32
N LEU A 49 14.86 6.45 0.27
CA LEU A 49 14.79 5.04 -0.15
C LEU A 49 14.31 4.91 -1.59
N CYS A 50 13.23 5.60 -1.97
CA CYS A 50 12.70 5.56 -3.32
C CYS A 50 13.70 6.17 -4.32
N ALA A 51 14.30 7.31 -4.01
CA ALA A 51 15.30 7.92 -4.90
C ALA A 51 16.51 7.02 -5.13
N ALA A 52 16.94 6.26 -4.10
CA ALA A 52 18.10 5.38 -4.19
C ALA A 52 17.80 4.03 -4.86
N CYS A 53 16.62 3.43 -4.57
CA CYS A 53 16.36 2.03 -4.86
C CYS A 53 15.15 1.78 -5.78
N LEU A 54 14.19 2.72 -5.84
CA LEU A 54 12.90 2.58 -6.54
C LEU A 54 12.57 3.89 -7.30
N PRO A 55 13.38 4.27 -8.31
CA PRO A 55 13.28 5.56 -8.97
C PRO A 55 11.92 5.81 -9.66
N GLY A 56 11.27 4.76 -10.16
CA GLY A 56 9.91 4.82 -10.72
C GLY A 56 8.88 5.19 -9.66
N CYS A 57 8.95 4.58 -8.47
CA CYS A 57 8.13 4.98 -7.33
C CYS A 57 8.38 6.45 -6.93
N ALA A 58 9.66 6.88 -6.91
CA ALA A 58 10.00 8.28 -6.59
C ALA A 58 9.35 9.26 -7.58
N GLN A 59 9.42 8.96 -8.88
CA GLN A 59 8.76 9.76 -9.92
C GLN A 59 7.23 9.74 -9.78
N LEU A 60 6.65 8.57 -9.49
CA LEU A 60 5.21 8.42 -9.33
C LEU A 60 4.67 9.28 -8.17
N PHE A 61 5.34 9.25 -7.02
CA PHE A 61 4.90 10.00 -5.83
C PHE A 61 5.17 11.50 -5.91
N SER A 62 6.17 11.92 -6.70
CA SER A 62 6.47 13.35 -6.91
C SER A 62 5.66 13.98 -8.04
N SER A 63 5.02 13.18 -8.91
CA SER A 63 4.25 13.68 -10.05
C SER A 63 2.92 14.31 -9.62
N PRO A 64 2.69 15.61 -9.88
CA PRO A 64 1.42 16.27 -9.54
C PRO A 64 0.21 15.65 -10.25
N GLN A 65 0.43 15.09 -11.44
CA GLN A 65 -0.63 14.45 -12.23
C GLN A 65 -1.16 13.18 -11.56
N HIS A 66 -0.29 12.45 -10.84
CA HIS A 66 -0.65 11.20 -10.17
C HIS A 66 -1.12 11.42 -8.73
N TYR A 67 -0.70 12.51 -8.09
CA TYR A 67 -1.03 12.83 -6.69
C TYR A 67 -2.54 12.82 -6.41
N ALA A 68 -3.37 13.26 -7.36
CA ALA A 68 -4.83 13.26 -7.20
C ALA A 68 -5.43 11.85 -7.06
N ARG A 69 -4.73 10.80 -7.54
CA ARG A 69 -5.23 9.41 -7.56
C ARG A 69 -4.38 8.45 -6.74
N ILE A 70 -3.11 8.75 -6.52
CA ILE A 70 -2.17 7.93 -5.76
C ILE A 70 -1.53 8.82 -4.69
N GLN A 71 -1.88 8.59 -3.44
CA GLN A 71 -1.42 9.40 -2.31
C GLN A 71 -0.52 8.57 -1.40
N LEU A 72 0.69 9.06 -1.17
CA LEU A 72 1.62 8.51 -0.20
C LEU A 72 1.36 9.13 1.17
N ILE A 73 1.16 8.30 2.19
CA ILE A 73 0.95 8.72 3.58
C ILE A 73 2.03 8.07 4.43
N CYS A 74 2.96 8.90 4.91
CA CYS A 74 4.07 8.47 5.76
C CYS A 74 3.78 8.76 7.23
N ALA A 75 4.35 7.96 8.13
CA ALA A 75 4.24 8.19 9.56
C ALA A 75 4.93 9.50 9.96
N ALA A 76 4.18 10.43 10.55
CA ALA A 76 4.74 11.67 11.09
C ALA A 76 5.34 11.49 12.50
N THR A 77 4.90 10.46 13.21
CA THR A 77 5.24 10.17 14.61
C THR A 77 5.46 8.68 14.81
N ALA A 78 5.93 8.28 16.00
CA ALA A 78 6.05 6.87 16.36
C ALA A 78 4.70 6.14 16.21
N LEU A 79 4.75 4.93 15.65
CA LEU A 79 3.56 4.14 15.40
C LEU A 79 2.94 3.69 16.72
N THR A 80 1.64 3.90 16.83
CA THR A 80 0.82 3.34 17.91
C THR A 80 0.05 2.13 17.36
N PRO A 81 -0.44 1.21 18.22
CA PRO A 81 -1.29 0.10 17.77
C PRO A 81 -2.54 0.56 16.99
N ALA A 82 -3.03 1.78 17.28
CA ALA A 82 -4.20 2.37 16.64
C ALA A 82 -3.87 3.16 15.35
N TRP A 83 -2.59 3.32 14.99
CA TRP A 83 -2.17 4.21 13.91
C TRP A 83 -2.86 3.88 12.58
N HIS A 84 -2.90 2.60 12.20
CA HIS A 84 -3.56 2.16 10.97
C HIS A 84 -5.04 2.50 10.94
N GLY A 85 -5.77 2.26 12.04
CA GLY A 85 -7.19 2.59 12.14
C GLY A 85 -7.44 4.10 12.02
N GLN A 86 -6.61 4.92 12.69
CA GLN A 86 -6.70 6.38 12.63
C GLN A 86 -6.46 6.92 11.22
N ILE A 87 -5.47 6.37 10.50
CA ILE A 87 -5.17 6.78 9.13
C ILE A 87 -6.31 6.37 8.18
N LEU A 88 -6.83 5.15 8.31
CA LEU A 88 -7.97 4.70 7.50
C LEU A 88 -9.23 5.54 7.76
N GLN A 89 -9.49 5.90 9.03
CA GLN A 89 -10.58 6.80 9.39
C GLN A 89 -10.40 8.18 8.76
N MET A 90 -9.19 8.75 8.81
CA MET A 90 -8.87 10.04 8.17
C MET A 90 -9.09 9.99 6.66
N ILE A 91 -8.65 8.91 5.99
CA ILE A 91 -8.89 8.71 4.55
C ILE A 91 -10.39 8.70 4.26
N CYS A 92 -11.17 7.91 5.00
CA CYS A 92 -12.59 7.74 4.72
C CYS A 92 -13.41 9.01 5.04
N THR A 93 -12.99 9.82 6.00
CA THR A 93 -13.74 11.00 6.44
C THR A 93 -13.29 12.31 5.78
N GLN A 94 -12.03 12.42 5.36
CA GLN A 94 -11.46 13.67 4.85
C GLN A 94 -10.99 13.60 3.40
N ARG A 95 -10.67 12.40 2.90
CA ARG A 95 -10.08 12.22 1.56
C ARG A 95 -11.02 11.57 0.56
N LEU A 96 -12.11 10.96 1.02
CA LEU A 96 -13.17 10.42 0.18
C LEU A 96 -14.42 11.32 0.26
N PRO A 97 -15.22 11.42 -0.82
CA PRO A 97 -16.47 12.17 -0.80
C PRO A 97 -17.44 11.66 0.29
N ALA A 98 -18.28 12.52 0.86
CA ALA A 98 -19.14 12.12 1.99
C ALA A 98 -20.37 11.25 1.60
N SER A 99 -20.64 11.03 0.31
CA SER A 99 -21.96 10.57 -0.16
C SER A 99 -22.03 9.17 -0.77
N ALA A 100 -20.95 8.38 -0.78
CA ALA A 100 -20.96 7.06 -1.41
C ALA A 100 -20.52 5.95 -0.44
N SER A 101 -21.14 4.78 -0.54
CA SER A 101 -20.60 3.55 0.04
C SER A 101 -19.31 3.18 -0.69
N TYR A 102 -18.23 2.95 0.05
CA TYR A 102 -16.91 2.65 -0.51
C TYR A 102 -16.53 1.20 -0.26
N GLY A 103 -16.10 0.50 -1.31
CA GLY A 103 -15.36 -0.75 -1.17
C GLY A 103 -13.91 -0.43 -0.84
N LEU A 104 -13.47 -0.72 0.39
CA LEU A 104 -12.10 -0.45 0.83
C LEU A 104 -11.27 -1.73 0.68
N VAL A 105 -10.42 -1.79 -0.35
CA VAL A 105 -9.49 -2.90 -0.52
C VAL A 105 -8.19 -2.62 0.23
N VAL A 106 -7.85 -3.48 1.18
CA VAL A 106 -6.66 -3.33 2.01
C VAL A 106 -5.68 -4.46 1.73
N VAL A 107 -4.46 -4.10 1.33
CA VAL A 107 -3.37 -5.03 1.06
C VAL A 107 -2.21 -4.68 2.00
N GLY A 108 -1.93 -5.53 2.98
CA GLY A 108 -0.85 -5.27 3.93
C GLY A 108 -0.82 -6.26 5.10
N GLY A 109 0.00 -5.93 6.10
CA GLY A 109 0.19 -6.75 7.29
C GLY A 109 -0.98 -6.68 8.29
N GLU A 110 -0.85 -7.42 9.39
CA GLU A 110 -1.89 -7.61 10.39
C GLU A 110 -2.37 -6.29 11.03
N GLY A 111 -1.48 -5.32 11.25
CA GLY A 111 -1.84 -4.02 11.81
C GLY A 111 -2.82 -3.24 10.93
N LEU A 112 -2.56 -3.20 9.63
CA LEU A 112 -3.41 -2.52 8.66
C LEU A 112 -4.76 -3.23 8.49
N ARG A 113 -4.75 -4.57 8.47
CA ARG A 113 -5.95 -5.41 8.47
C ARG A 113 -6.84 -5.13 9.69
N ARG A 114 -6.26 -5.13 10.89
CA ARG A 114 -6.98 -4.87 12.14
C ARG A 114 -7.62 -3.49 12.13
N GLY A 115 -6.85 -2.47 11.75
CA GLY A 115 -7.37 -1.10 11.60
C GLY A 115 -8.54 -1.00 10.63
N CYS A 116 -8.51 -1.78 9.52
CA CYS A 116 -9.62 -1.81 8.56
C CYS A 116 -10.87 -2.49 9.13
N GLN A 117 -10.72 -3.61 9.83
CA GLN A 117 -11.83 -4.33 10.47
C GLN A 117 -12.47 -3.48 11.57
N GLU A 118 -11.66 -2.82 12.40
CA GLU A 118 -12.12 -1.88 13.43
C GLU A 118 -12.83 -0.68 12.80
N LEU A 119 -12.35 -0.14 11.68
CA LEU A 119 -13.06 0.93 10.99
C LEU A 119 -14.43 0.46 10.48
N ALA A 120 -14.48 -0.71 9.85
CA ALA A 120 -15.72 -1.25 9.29
C ALA A 120 -16.79 -1.54 10.34
N SER A 121 -16.40 -1.87 11.58
CA SER A 121 -17.36 -2.07 12.67
C SER A 121 -18.05 -0.78 13.12
N HIS A 122 -17.46 0.39 12.83
CA HIS A 122 -17.98 1.70 13.25
C HIS A 122 -18.51 2.54 12.07
N ALA A 123 -18.03 2.29 10.85
CA ALA A 123 -18.39 3.04 9.65
C ALA A 123 -19.23 2.19 8.68
N HIS A 124 -20.56 2.23 8.82
CA HIS A 124 -21.51 1.47 7.98
C HIS A 124 -21.44 1.77 6.47
N VAL A 125 -20.71 2.82 6.07
CA VAL A 125 -20.53 3.25 4.68
C VAL A 125 -19.32 2.54 4.02
N VAL A 126 -18.48 1.87 4.83
CA VAL A 126 -17.27 1.18 4.35
C VAL A 126 -17.54 -0.32 4.26
N LEU A 127 -17.39 -0.88 3.06
CA LEU A 127 -17.40 -2.32 2.82
C LEU A 127 -15.95 -2.81 2.79
N PRO A 128 -15.43 -3.44 3.86
CA PRO A 128 -14.04 -3.86 3.94
C PRO A 128 -13.77 -5.07 3.04
N LYS A 129 -12.70 -4.99 2.27
CA LYS A 129 -12.18 -6.05 1.42
C LYS A 129 -10.70 -6.25 1.73
N VAL A 130 -10.41 -7.19 2.61
CA VAL A 130 -9.05 -7.43 3.08
C VAL A 130 -8.39 -8.48 2.20
N LEU A 131 -7.21 -8.16 1.67
CA LEU A 131 -6.26 -9.09 1.09
C LEU A 131 -5.09 -9.23 2.05
N LYS A 132 -5.06 -10.34 2.79
CA LYS A 132 -3.92 -10.76 3.57
C LYS A 132 -2.81 -11.21 2.63
N VAL A 133 -1.64 -10.60 2.77
CA VAL A 133 -0.41 -11.12 2.18
C VAL A 133 0.23 -12.03 3.23
N ALA A 134 0.39 -13.32 2.94
CA ALA A 134 0.89 -14.27 3.93
C ALA A 134 2.28 -13.87 4.47
N ASP A 135 2.42 -13.72 5.79
CA ASP A 135 3.72 -13.48 6.44
C ASP A 135 4.60 -14.72 6.26
N SER A 136 5.49 -14.68 5.27
CA SER A 136 6.56 -15.66 5.14
C SER A 136 7.85 -15.01 5.59
N SER A 137 8.36 -15.42 6.76
CA SER A 137 9.69 -15.01 7.22
C SER A 137 10.70 -15.43 6.15
N ALA A 138 11.37 -14.46 5.53
CA ALA A 138 12.20 -14.59 4.32
C ALA A 138 11.44 -14.76 2.99
N ALA A 139 10.55 -13.82 2.66
CA ALA A 139 10.01 -13.72 1.30
C ALA A 139 11.15 -13.42 0.30
N SER A 140 11.41 -14.35 -0.61
CA SER A 140 12.35 -14.13 -1.71
C SER A 140 11.82 -13.09 -2.69
N MET A 141 12.70 -12.42 -3.44
CA MET A 141 12.27 -11.41 -4.41
C MET A 141 11.30 -11.96 -5.48
N PRO A 142 11.47 -13.18 -6.01
CA PRO A 142 10.46 -13.80 -6.86
C PRO A 142 9.10 -13.99 -6.18
N ALA A 143 9.07 -14.33 -4.88
CA ALA A 143 7.82 -14.47 -4.14
C ALA A 143 7.10 -13.12 -3.97
N ILE A 144 7.86 -12.05 -3.70
CA ILE A 144 7.33 -10.68 -3.61
C ILE A 144 6.72 -10.25 -4.96
N LEU A 145 7.45 -10.45 -6.05
CA LEU A 145 6.98 -10.12 -7.40
C LEU A 145 5.72 -10.91 -7.78
N HIS A 146 5.71 -12.22 -7.50
CA HIS A 146 4.55 -13.07 -7.75
C HIS A 146 3.30 -12.59 -6.99
N ARG A 147 3.47 -12.19 -5.72
CA ARG A 147 2.38 -11.64 -4.90
C ARG A 147 1.87 -10.30 -5.43
N LEU A 148 2.74 -9.38 -5.81
CA LEU A 148 2.34 -8.10 -6.41
C LEU A 148 1.50 -8.28 -7.68
N VAL A 149 1.91 -9.23 -8.55
CA VAL A 149 1.14 -9.59 -9.74
C VAL A 149 -0.20 -10.24 -9.37
N GLY A 150 -0.21 -11.10 -8.35
CA GLY A 150 -1.44 -11.72 -7.82
C GLY A 150 -2.44 -10.69 -7.32
N VAL A 151 -1.99 -9.72 -6.52
CA VAL A 151 -2.81 -8.59 -6.05
C VAL A 151 -3.42 -7.86 -7.26
N GLY A 152 -2.59 -7.45 -8.23
CA GLY A 152 -3.06 -6.72 -9.40
C GLY A 152 -4.16 -7.44 -10.18
N LYS A 153 -4.04 -8.76 -10.35
CA LYS A 153 -5.06 -9.59 -11.03
C LYS A 153 -6.36 -9.67 -10.25
N GLN A 154 -6.32 -9.59 -8.92
CA GLN A 154 -7.49 -9.75 -8.07
C GLN A 154 -8.23 -8.43 -7.81
N LEU A 155 -7.57 -7.27 -7.90
CA LEU A 155 -8.18 -5.96 -7.57
C LEU A 155 -9.54 -5.71 -8.25
N GLY A 156 -9.65 -5.99 -9.55
CA GLY A 156 -10.91 -5.81 -10.28
C GLY A 156 -12.03 -6.72 -9.77
N ALA A 157 -11.73 -8.00 -9.55
CA ALA A 157 -12.69 -8.98 -9.05
C ALA A 157 -13.14 -8.65 -7.61
N LEU A 158 -12.20 -8.22 -6.77
CA LEU A 158 -12.48 -7.77 -5.41
C LEU A 158 -13.45 -6.62 -5.41
N LEU A 159 -13.20 -5.58 -6.22
CA LEU A 159 -14.08 -4.42 -6.28
C LEU A 159 -15.48 -4.75 -6.81
N ALA A 160 -15.59 -5.70 -7.75
CA ALA A 160 -16.88 -6.16 -8.27
C ALA A 160 -17.71 -6.98 -7.26
N TYR A 161 -17.06 -7.59 -6.25
CA TYR A 161 -17.75 -8.35 -5.20
C TYR A 161 -18.56 -7.42 -4.29
N ARG A 162 -19.81 -7.75 -3.96
CA ARG A 162 -20.72 -6.81 -3.27
C ARG A 162 -20.67 -6.88 -1.75
N ASP A 163 -20.13 -7.96 -1.21
CA ASP A 163 -20.09 -8.20 0.23
C ASP A 163 -18.69 -7.97 0.82
N PRO A 164 -18.57 -7.87 2.16
CA PRO A 164 -17.27 -7.90 2.82
C PRO A 164 -16.48 -9.15 2.44
N LEU A 165 -15.16 -9.01 2.30
CA LEU A 165 -14.29 -10.11 1.90
C LEU A 165 -12.99 -10.09 2.69
N ASP A 166 -12.51 -11.27 3.09
CA ASP A 166 -11.21 -11.46 3.74
C ASP A 166 -10.51 -12.65 3.06
N LEU A 167 -9.62 -12.36 2.12
CA LEU A 167 -8.84 -13.38 1.40
C LEU A 167 -7.39 -13.38 1.87
N SER A 168 -6.74 -14.53 1.74
CA SER A 168 -5.29 -14.68 1.94
C SER A 168 -4.61 -15.10 0.63
N ILE A 169 -3.53 -14.41 0.27
CA ILE A 169 -2.69 -14.63 -0.92
C ILE A 169 -1.20 -14.67 -0.60
#